data_AF-A0A8T2PGI1-F1
#
_entry.id   AF-A0A8T2PGI1-F1
#
_cell.length_a   1.000
_cell.length_b   1.000
_cell.length_c   1.000
_cell.angle_alpha   90.00
_cell.angle_beta   90.00
_cell.angle_gamma   90.00
#
_symmetry.space_group_name_H-M   'P 1'
#
loop_
_entity.id
_entity.type
_entity.pdbx_description
1 polymer ?
#
loop_
_entity_poly.entity_id
_entity_poly.type
_entity_poly.pdbx_seq_one_letter_code
_entity_poly.pdbx_strand_id
1 'polypeptide(L)'
;MALELYFPQGNHCTFQLDSFYWASSLVFSNLYIVLLSFQCFMNSILQCLSNTHDLRDYCLHNSHRRDLNNNSRANTALMEEFAKLTQTLWRSTSSDAVSPSEFKTQIQKYAPRFVGYNQQDAQEFLRFLLDGLHNDVNRVTVRPRIQVQDFDHLSDDEKGKIMWSKYLEREDSKVVDLFVGQLKSSLTCSDCGYCSTVFDPFWDLSLPIAKKSSGEVSLMDCIRLFTKEDVLDGDEKPTCYRCKSRRKCTKKFTIQKFPKILVLRILSQQVY
;
A
#
# COMPACT_ATOMS: atom_id res chain seq x y z
N MET A 1 -9.36 -14.10 3.69
CA MET A 1 -8.73 -12.78 3.44
C MET A 1 -8.23 -12.82 2.00
N ALA A 2 -8.98 -12.21 1.07
CA ALA A 2 -8.60 -12.15 -0.34
C ALA A 2 -7.83 -10.84 -0.56
N LEU A 3 -6.59 -10.96 -1.05
CA LEU A 3 -5.78 -9.82 -1.48
C LEU A 3 -5.92 -9.73 -3.00
N GLU A 4 -6.72 -8.80 -3.52
CA GLU A 4 -6.82 -8.60 -4.98
C GLU A 4 -5.82 -7.53 -5.42
N LEU A 5 -4.86 -7.90 -6.27
CA LEU A 5 -3.95 -6.98 -6.94
C LEU A 5 -4.43 -6.78 -8.37
N TYR A 6 -4.83 -5.55 -8.71
CA TYR A 6 -5.26 -5.21 -10.06
C TYR A 6 -4.09 -4.66 -10.87
N PHE A 7 -3.79 -5.33 -11.98
CA PHE A 7 -2.88 -4.84 -13.00
C PHE A 7 -3.68 -4.21 -14.15
N PRO A 8 -3.25 -3.07 -14.74
CA PRO A 8 -3.96 -2.40 -15.82
C PRO A 8 -3.96 -3.15 -17.17
N GLN A 9 -3.56 -4.42 -17.21
CA GLN A 9 -3.69 -5.30 -18.37
C GLN A 9 -4.32 -6.65 -17.98
N GLY A 10 -5.66 -6.68 -17.93
CA GLY A 10 -6.51 -7.85 -18.25
C GLY A 10 -6.42 -9.15 -17.43
N ASN A 11 -5.43 -9.34 -16.56
CA ASN A 11 -5.28 -10.58 -15.80
C ASN A 11 -5.93 -10.44 -14.42
N HIS A 12 -7.16 -10.96 -14.30
CA HIS A 12 -7.84 -11.13 -13.01
C HIS A 12 -7.22 -12.30 -12.24
N CYS A 13 -6.90 -12.10 -10.95
CA CYS A 13 -6.46 -13.17 -10.06
C CYS A 13 -7.27 -13.16 -8.77
N THR A 14 -8.13 -14.16 -8.61
CA THR A 14 -8.95 -14.37 -7.41
C THR A 14 -8.24 -15.35 -6.49
N PHE A 15 -8.04 -14.98 -5.21
CA PHE A 15 -7.45 -15.86 -4.20
C PHE A 15 -8.54 -16.55 -3.39
N GLN A 16 -8.66 -17.88 -3.53
CA GLN A 16 -9.50 -18.71 -2.67
C GLN A 16 -8.60 -19.61 -1.81
N LEU A 17 -8.63 -19.41 -0.50
CA LEU A 17 -7.91 -20.23 0.49
C LEU A 17 -8.81 -21.40 0.87
N ASP A 18 -8.73 -22.51 0.13
CA ASP A 18 -9.35 -23.76 0.58
C ASP A 18 -8.43 -24.47 1.60
N SER A 19 -9.09 -25.02 2.61
CA SER A 19 -8.45 -25.67 3.76
C SER A 19 -7.84 -27.03 3.37
N PHE A 20 -6.72 -27.34 4.02
CA PHE A 20 -5.90 -28.56 3.96
C PHE A 20 -4.77 -28.60 2.90
N TYR A 21 -3.57 -28.93 3.41
CA TYR A 21 -2.26 -29.16 2.80
C TYR A 21 -1.19 -28.04 2.90
N TRP A 22 -0.05 -28.44 3.48
CA TRP A 22 1.10 -27.66 3.93
C TRP A 22 2.06 -27.24 2.80
N ALA A 23 1.52 -26.74 1.69
CA ALA A 23 2.30 -26.06 0.66
C ALA A 23 1.43 -24.95 0.08
N SER A 24 1.83 -23.69 0.26
CA SER A 24 1.19 -22.59 -0.48
C SER A 24 1.67 -22.64 -1.92
N SER A 25 1.06 -23.51 -2.73
CA SER A 25 1.27 -23.56 -4.18
C SER A 25 0.39 -22.51 -4.84
N LEU A 26 1.00 -21.40 -5.30
CA LEU A 26 0.35 -20.45 -6.19
C LEU A 26 0.89 -20.70 -7.60
N VAL A 27 0.04 -21.19 -8.50
CA VAL A 27 0.40 -21.36 -9.92
C VAL A 27 0.25 -20.00 -10.62
N PHE A 28 1.34 -19.26 -10.70
CA PHE A 28 1.46 -18.13 -11.61
C PHE A 28 2.41 -18.53 -12.75
N SER A 29 1.87 -18.59 -13.97
CA SER A 29 2.63 -18.73 -15.22
C SER A 29 3.74 -19.80 -15.21
N ASN A 30 3.39 -21.09 -15.31
CA ASN A 30 4.32 -22.23 -15.56
C ASN A 30 5.57 -22.36 -14.65
N LEU A 31 5.70 -21.57 -13.57
CA LEU A 31 6.82 -21.65 -12.64
C LEU A 31 6.28 -21.96 -11.25
N TYR A 32 6.45 -23.21 -10.81
CA TYR A 32 6.14 -23.65 -9.46
C TYR A 32 7.13 -23.01 -8.49
N ILE A 33 6.89 -21.77 -8.06
CA ILE A 33 7.73 -21.11 -7.07
C ILE A 33 7.22 -21.47 -5.68
N VAL A 34 7.84 -22.48 -5.06
CA VAL A 34 7.51 -22.90 -3.70
C VAL A 34 8.36 -22.12 -2.71
N LEU A 35 7.76 -21.21 -1.94
CA LEU A 35 8.42 -20.63 -0.77
C LEU A 35 8.20 -21.54 0.43
N LEU A 36 9.28 -22.11 0.96
CA LEU A 36 9.24 -22.90 2.20
C LEU A 36 9.27 -21.94 3.38
N SER A 37 8.09 -21.50 3.82
CA SER A 37 7.95 -20.84 5.12
C SER A 37 6.68 -21.29 5.81
N PHE A 38 6.75 -21.41 7.13
CA PHE A 38 5.59 -21.71 7.98
C PHE A 38 4.60 -20.53 8.09
N GLN A 39 4.86 -19.42 7.38
CA GLN A 39 4.11 -18.17 7.47
C GLN A 39 3.50 -17.82 6.10
N CYS A 40 2.35 -18.40 5.81
CA CYS A 40 1.64 -18.22 4.53
C CYS A 40 1.39 -16.75 4.15
N PHE A 41 1.16 -15.87 5.15
CA PHE A 41 0.98 -14.42 4.92
C PHE A 41 2.22 -13.75 4.32
N MET A 42 3.42 -14.19 4.69
CA MET A 42 4.67 -13.65 4.17
C MET A 42 4.89 -14.13 2.75
N ASN A 43 4.68 -15.42 2.51
CA ASN A 43 4.86 -16.01 1.19
C ASN A 43 3.91 -15.41 0.16
N SER A 44 2.64 -15.23 0.51
CA SER A 44 1.66 -14.64 -0.42
C SER A 44 2.08 -13.23 -0.86
N ILE A 45 2.51 -12.39 0.08
CA ILE A 45 2.99 -11.03 -0.22
C ILE A 45 4.29 -11.05 -1.02
N LEU A 46 5.25 -11.89 -0.66
CA LEU A 46 6.51 -12.01 -1.40
C LEU A 46 6.29 -12.45 -2.84
N GLN A 47 5.39 -13.41 -3.08
CA GLN A 47 5.03 -13.84 -4.43
C GLN A 47 4.32 -12.74 -5.22
N CYS A 48 3.40 -12.01 -4.58
CA CYS A 48 2.73 -10.88 -5.21
C CYS A 48 3.72 -9.78 -5.64
N LEU A 49 4.65 -9.42 -4.75
CA LEU A 49 5.67 -8.40 -5.04
C LEU A 49 6.72 -8.91 -6.04
N SER A 50 7.10 -10.18 -6.00
CA SER A 50 8.05 -10.74 -6.97
C SER A 50 7.48 -10.78 -8.39
N ASN A 51 6.16 -10.89 -8.55
CA ASN A 51 5.45 -10.81 -9.83
C ASN A 51 5.13 -9.38 -10.27
N THR A 52 5.50 -8.38 -9.48
CA THR A 52 5.36 -6.97 -9.87
C THR A 52 6.50 -6.60 -10.82
N HIS A 53 6.24 -6.60 -12.13
CA HIS A 53 7.25 -6.41 -13.20
C HIS A 53 8.26 -5.29 -12.93
N ASP A 54 7.81 -4.07 -12.68
CA ASP A 54 8.72 -2.93 -12.47
C ASP A 54 9.59 -3.06 -11.21
N LEU A 55 9.07 -3.68 -10.14
CA LEU A 55 9.81 -3.92 -8.90
C LEU A 55 10.77 -5.10 -9.06
N ARG A 56 10.32 -6.16 -9.72
CA ARG A 56 11.11 -7.34 -10.07
C ARG A 56 12.30 -6.94 -10.92
N ASP A 57 12.08 -6.20 -12.01
CA ASP A 57 13.13 -5.81 -12.94
C ASP A 57 14.13 -4.85 -12.27
N TYR A 58 13.67 -4.02 -11.33
CA TYR A 58 14.53 -3.19 -10.48
C TYR A 58 15.45 -4.04 -9.58
N CYS A 59 14.97 -5.18 -9.09
CA CYS A 59 15.78 -6.16 -8.36
C CYS A 59 16.72 -6.93 -9.30
N LEU A 60 16.22 -7.47 -10.41
CA LEU A 60 16.97 -8.32 -11.34
C LEU A 60 18.13 -7.60 -12.03
N HIS A 61 17.95 -6.33 -12.37
CA HIS A 61 19.00 -5.50 -12.99
C HIS A 61 19.96 -4.86 -11.98
N ASN A 62 19.83 -5.16 -10.69
CA ASN A 62 20.61 -4.54 -9.61
C ASN A 62 20.50 -3.00 -9.53
N SER A 63 19.47 -2.41 -10.14
CA SER A 63 19.25 -0.95 -10.13
C SER A 63 19.08 -0.40 -8.72
N HIS A 64 18.54 -1.20 -7.79
CA HIS A 64 18.42 -0.87 -6.37
C HIS A 64 19.74 -0.48 -5.70
N ARG A 65 20.87 -1.06 -6.11
CA ARG A 65 22.18 -0.77 -5.51
C ARG A 65 22.62 0.67 -5.67
N ARG A 66 22.18 1.35 -6.75
CA ARG A 66 22.47 2.77 -6.94
C ARG A 66 21.81 3.62 -5.86
N ASP A 67 20.55 3.32 -5.56
CA ASP A 67 19.77 4.04 -4.56
C ASP A 67 20.25 3.68 -3.14
N LEU A 68 20.68 2.42 -2.90
CA LEU A 68 21.30 2.01 -1.63
C LEU A 68 22.63 2.71 -1.34
N ASN A 69 23.52 2.83 -2.33
CA ASN A 69 24.84 3.44 -2.15
C ASN A 69 24.77 4.93 -1.79
N ASN A 70 23.71 5.61 -2.22
CA ASN A 70 23.46 7.01 -1.88
C ASN A 70 22.95 7.17 -0.44
N ASN A 71 22.54 6.08 0.20
CA ASN A 71 21.98 6.07 1.53
C ASN A 71 23.01 5.57 2.55
N SER A 72 23.75 6.48 3.18
CA SER A 72 24.76 6.15 4.20
C SER A 72 24.17 5.63 5.53
N ARG A 73 22.87 5.31 5.58
CA ARG A 73 22.19 4.76 6.77
C ARG A 73 22.56 3.29 6.94
N ALA A 74 22.83 2.90 8.18
CA ALA A 74 23.38 1.60 8.58
C ALA A 74 22.47 0.37 8.39
N ASN A 75 21.37 0.46 7.64
CA ASN A 75 20.36 -0.60 7.63
C ASN A 75 19.72 -0.88 6.26
N THR A 76 20.51 -0.88 5.19
CA THR A 76 20.09 -1.21 3.80
C THR A 76 19.86 -2.72 3.55
N ALA A 77 19.89 -3.52 4.61
CA ALA A 77 19.93 -4.97 4.51
C ALA A 77 18.60 -5.58 4.03
N LEU A 78 17.46 -4.91 4.24
CA LEU A 78 16.15 -5.46 3.89
C LEU A 78 15.93 -5.47 2.38
N MET A 79 16.22 -4.37 1.69
CA MET A 79 16.13 -4.31 0.22
C MET A 79 17.15 -5.27 -0.43
N GLU A 80 18.37 -5.36 0.09
CA GLU A 80 19.39 -6.27 -0.45
C GLU A 80 18.92 -7.74 -0.35
N GLU A 81 18.38 -8.18 0.80
CA GLU A 81 17.86 -9.54 0.95
C GLU A 81 16.57 -9.78 0.15
N PHE A 82 15.69 -8.79 0.04
CA PHE A 82 14.52 -8.88 -0.83
C PHE A 82 14.91 -9.02 -2.31
N ALA A 83 15.91 -8.27 -2.77
CA ALA A 83 16.41 -8.35 -4.12
C ALA A 83 17.10 -9.68 -4.40
N LYS A 84 17.94 -10.19 -3.47
CA LYS A 84 18.53 -11.53 -3.56
C LYS A 84 17.47 -12.61 -3.66
N LEU A 85 16.45 -12.56 -2.79
CA LEU A 85 15.35 -13.52 -2.83
C LEU A 85 14.64 -13.45 -4.19
N THR A 86 14.28 -12.27 -4.67
CA THR A 86 13.64 -12.07 -5.98
C THR A 86 14.51 -12.61 -7.12
N GLN A 87 15.82 -12.37 -7.09
CA GLN A 87 16.75 -12.89 -8.09
C GLN A 87 16.82 -14.43 -8.06
N THR A 88 16.87 -15.04 -6.88
CA THR A 88 16.85 -16.50 -6.74
C THR A 88 15.56 -17.09 -7.30
N LEU A 89 14.40 -16.50 -6.97
CA LEU A 89 13.09 -16.99 -7.45
C LEU A 89 12.98 -16.96 -8.98
N TRP A 90 13.54 -15.95 -9.65
CA TRP A 90 13.37 -15.73 -11.09
C TRP A 90 14.54 -16.18 -11.97
N ARG A 91 15.72 -16.44 -11.39
CA ARG A 91 16.89 -16.99 -12.12
C ARG A 91 17.03 -18.50 -11.95
N SER A 92 16.38 -19.10 -10.96
CA SER A 92 16.40 -20.55 -10.78
C SER A 92 15.75 -21.24 -11.98
N THR A 93 16.48 -22.17 -12.59
CA THR A 93 15.97 -23.04 -13.66
C THR A 93 15.35 -24.31 -13.12
N SER A 94 15.55 -24.62 -11.83
CA SER A 94 14.97 -25.77 -11.16
C SER A 94 13.69 -25.36 -10.42
N SER A 95 12.71 -26.26 -10.37
CA SER A 95 11.47 -26.13 -9.58
C SER A 95 11.71 -26.32 -8.07
N ASP A 96 12.90 -25.96 -7.60
CA ASP A 96 13.30 -26.15 -6.22
C ASP A 96 12.65 -25.08 -5.34
N ALA A 97 12.27 -25.51 -4.15
CA ALA A 97 11.69 -24.61 -3.18
C ALA A 97 12.77 -23.68 -2.57
N VAL A 98 12.46 -22.39 -2.48
CA VAL A 98 13.39 -21.37 -1.95
C VAL A 98 12.98 -21.01 -0.52
N SER A 99 13.94 -21.02 0.40
CA SER A 99 13.71 -20.59 1.78
C SER A 99 13.95 -19.08 1.94
N PRO A 100 12.97 -18.29 2.42
CA PRO A 100 13.15 -16.85 2.65
C PRO A 100 13.78 -16.54 4.02
N SER A 101 14.59 -17.43 4.59
CA SER A 101 15.07 -17.32 5.99
C SER A 101 15.91 -16.06 6.25
N GLU A 102 16.80 -15.70 5.33
CA GLU A 102 17.61 -14.48 5.47
C GLU A 102 16.76 -13.21 5.38
N PHE A 103 15.85 -13.17 4.41
CA PHE A 103 14.86 -12.10 4.30
C PHE A 103 14.02 -11.98 5.58
N LYS A 104 13.54 -13.11 6.11
CA LYS A 104 12.77 -13.16 7.37
C LYS A 104 13.55 -12.54 8.52
N THR A 105 14.84 -12.86 8.66
CA THR A 105 15.70 -12.26 9.68
C THR A 105 15.77 -10.73 9.55
N GLN A 106 15.88 -10.19 8.34
CA GLN A 106 15.96 -8.73 8.15
C GLN A 106 14.61 -8.03 8.41
N ILE A 107 13.49 -8.56 7.91
CA ILE A 107 12.19 -7.93 8.14
C ILE A 107 11.78 -7.98 9.62
N GLN A 108 12.23 -9.00 10.36
CA GLN A 108 12.03 -9.08 11.82
C GLN A 108 12.88 -8.06 12.60
N LYS A 109 14.08 -7.71 12.10
CA LYS A 109 14.87 -6.61 12.68
C LYS A 109 14.23 -5.26 12.41
N TYR A 110 13.70 -5.06 11.20
CA TYR A 110 13.00 -3.83 10.81
C TYR A 110 11.69 -3.65 11.58
N ALA A 111 10.89 -4.73 11.67
CA ALA A 111 9.60 -4.75 12.33
C ALA A 111 9.53 -5.92 13.33
N PRO A 112 9.97 -5.71 14.59
CA PRO A 112 10.03 -6.74 15.64
C PRO A 112 8.71 -7.48 15.92
N ARG A 113 7.58 -6.90 15.55
CA ARG A 113 6.25 -7.54 15.68
C ARG A 113 6.11 -8.84 14.88
N PHE A 114 6.94 -9.03 13.85
CA PHE A 114 6.94 -10.26 13.03
C PHE A 114 7.90 -11.32 13.57
N VAL A 115 8.56 -11.08 14.72
CA VAL A 115 9.41 -12.07 15.39
C VAL A 115 8.58 -13.30 15.79
N GLY A 116 9.19 -14.48 15.66
CA GLY A 116 8.54 -15.76 15.93
C GLY A 116 7.80 -16.34 14.72
N TYR A 117 6.73 -17.10 15.01
CA TYR A 117 6.00 -17.93 14.05
C TYR A 117 4.47 -17.75 14.11
N ASN A 118 4.00 -16.70 14.79
CA ASN A 118 2.57 -16.40 14.89
C ASN A 118 1.97 -16.04 13.52
N GLN A 119 0.68 -16.33 13.36
CA GLN A 119 -0.08 -15.81 12.22
C GLN A 119 -0.22 -14.29 12.32
N GLN A 120 -0.19 -13.62 11.17
CA GLN A 120 -0.21 -12.16 11.07
C GLN A 120 -1.11 -11.73 9.91
N ASP A 121 -1.54 -10.47 9.94
CA ASP A 121 -2.29 -9.86 8.84
C ASP A 121 -1.35 -9.60 7.65
N ALA A 122 -1.70 -10.15 6.48
CA ALA A 122 -0.87 -10.06 5.28
C ALA A 122 -0.73 -8.63 4.75
N GLN A 123 -1.78 -7.80 4.86
CA GLN A 123 -1.66 -6.41 4.41
C GLN A 123 -0.87 -5.58 5.42
N GLU A 124 -0.95 -5.89 6.72
CA GLU A 124 -0.08 -5.23 7.68
C GLU A 124 1.38 -5.55 7.36
N PHE A 125 1.69 -6.83 7.10
CA PHE A 125 3.01 -7.23 6.62
C PHE A 125 3.44 -6.52 5.34
N LEU A 126 2.55 -6.40 4.33
CA LEU A 126 2.82 -5.67 3.10
C LEU A 126 3.21 -4.21 3.38
N ARG A 127 2.49 -3.52 4.27
CA ARG A 127 2.79 -2.11 4.59
C ARG A 127 4.15 -1.95 5.24
N PHE A 128 4.50 -2.78 6.20
CA PHE A 128 5.84 -2.75 6.82
C PHE A 128 6.94 -3.11 5.82
N LEU A 129 6.69 -4.08 4.93
CA LEU A 129 7.65 -4.45 3.91
C LEU A 129 7.86 -3.29 2.92
N LEU A 130 6.81 -2.70 2.36
CA LEU A 130 6.93 -1.57 1.43
C LEU A 130 7.60 -0.36 2.07
N ASP A 131 7.27 -0.05 3.33
CA ASP A 131 7.91 1.03 4.09
C ASP A 131 9.40 0.75 4.33
N GLY A 132 9.76 -0.47 4.72
CA GLY A 132 11.16 -0.87 4.89
C GLY A 132 11.96 -0.83 3.59
N LEU A 133 11.42 -1.40 2.51
CA LEU A 133 12.03 -1.32 1.17
C LEU A 133 12.18 0.14 0.73
N HIS A 134 11.16 0.97 0.95
CA HIS A 134 11.21 2.38 0.63
C HIS A 134 12.33 3.09 1.39
N ASN A 135 12.40 2.92 2.71
CA ASN A 135 13.37 3.59 3.57
C ASN A 135 14.82 3.22 3.22
N ASP A 136 15.06 1.97 2.81
CA ASP A 136 16.38 1.51 2.34
C ASP A 136 16.81 2.23 1.06
N VAL A 137 15.90 2.41 0.09
CA VAL A 137 16.19 3.04 -1.22
C VAL A 137 15.69 4.49 -1.35
N ASN A 138 15.39 5.16 -0.24
CA ASN A 138 14.93 6.55 -0.28
C ASN A 138 16.11 7.46 -0.68
N ARG A 139 15.95 8.15 -1.81
CA ARG A 139 16.89 9.08 -2.41
C ARG A 139 17.03 10.36 -1.59
N VAL A 140 16.01 10.68 -0.78
CA VAL A 140 16.08 11.78 0.19
C VAL A 140 16.88 11.31 1.42
N THR A 141 18.07 11.88 1.59
CA THR A 141 18.95 11.60 2.72
C THR A 141 18.66 12.48 3.94
N VAL A 142 18.22 13.72 3.70
CA VAL A 142 17.87 14.69 4.75
C VAL A 142 16.46 15.19 4.50
N ARG A 143 15.54 14.84 5.41
CA ARG A 143 14.13 15.25 5.31
C ARG A 143 13.98 16.69 5.77
N PRO A 144 13.50 17.62 4.92
CA PRO A 144 13.27 19.01 5.33
C PRO A 144 12.22 19.13 6.43
N ARG A 145 12.30 20.22 7.21
CA ARG A 145 11.27 20.55 8.20
C ARG A 145 9.97 20.93 7.50
N ILE A 146 8.85 20.45 8.03
CA ILE A 146 7.52 20.77 7.51
C ILE A 146 7.23 22.26 7.78
N GLN A 147 7.09 23.05 6.72
CA GLN A 147 6.62 24.42 6.82
C GLN A 147 5.09 24.45 6.66
N VAL A 148 4.42 24.99 7.68
CA VAL A 148 2.99 25.27 7.62
C VAL A 148 2.80 26.49 6.72
N GLN A 149 2.08 26.29 5.62
CA GLN A 149 1.72 27.33 4.67
C GLN A 149 0.22 27.22 4.40
N ASP A 150 -0.44 28.37 4.28
CA ASP A 150 -1.85 28.44 3.93
C ASP A 150 -2.00 28.44 2.40
N PHE A 151 -2.82 27.52 1.90
CA PHE A 151 -3.09 27.33 0.47
C PHE A 151 -4.58 27.49 0.15
N ASP A 152 -5.37 28.06 1.06
CA ASP A 152 -6.82 28.19 0.88
C ASP A 152 -7.22 29.14 -0.27
N HIS A 153 -6.27 29.92 -0.78
CA HIS A 153 -6.45 30.80 -1.95
C HIS A 153 -6.19 30.11 -3.30
N LEU A 154 -5.60 28.91 -3.29
CA LEU A 154 -5.26 28.17 -4.51
C LEU A 154 -6.41 27.23 -4.91
N SER A 155 -6.41 26.84 -6.19
CA SER A 155 -7.30 25.77 -6.63
C SER A 155 -6.91 24.43 -6.01
N ASP A 156 -7.87 23.51 -5.92
CA ASP A 156 -7.60 22.17 -5.39
C ASP A 156 -6.54 21.40 -6.20
N ASP A 157 -6.47 21.62 -7.51
CA ASP A 157 -5.46 20.97 -8.36
C ASP A 157 -4.04 21.47 -8.05
N GLU A 158 -3.86 22.79 -7.91
CA GLU A 158 -2.58 23.39 -7.53
C GLU A 158 -2.17 22.98 -6.12
N LYS A 159 -3.10 23.02 -5.16
CA LYS A 159 -2.88 22.56 -3.79
C LYS A 159 -2.47 21.08 -3.77
N GLY A 160 -3.13 20.24 -4.55
CA GLY A 160 -2.78 18.83 -4.72
C GLY A 160 -1.35 18.63 -5.23
N LYS A 161 -0.96 19.37 -6.28
CA LYS A 161 0.40 19.34 -6.86
C LYS A 161 1.48 19.81 -5.89
N ILE A 162 1.22 20.89 -5.15
CA ILE A 162 2.14 21.41 -4.13
C ILE A 162 2.30 20.39 -2.99
N MET A 163 1.21 19.85 -2.48
CA MET A 163 1.25 18.83 -1.42
C MET A 163 1.96 17.55 -1.87
N TRP A 164 1.80 17.17 -3.14
CA TRP A 164 2.53 16.04 -3.73
C TRP A 164 4.03 16.32 -3.83
N SER A 165 4.41 17.53 -4.27
CA SER A 165 5.81 17.94 -4.35
C SER A 165 6.46 17.96 -2.96
N LYS A 166 5.78 18.51 -1.95
CA LYS A 166 6.22 18.48 -0.55
C LYS A 166 6.36 17.06 0.01
N TYR A 167 5.52 16.12 -0.44
CA TYR A 167 5.66 14.71 -0.08
C TYR A 167 6.94 14.12 -0.69
N LEU A 168 7.18 14.34 -1.98
CA LEU A 168 8.36 13.84 -2.70
C LEU A 168 9.68 14.46 -2.20
N GLU A 169 9.67 15.68 -1.66
CA GLU A 169 10.83 16.28 -0.98
C GLU A 169 11.32 15.46 0.23
N ARG A 170 10.50 14.54 0.75
CA ARG A 170 10.79 13.71 1.91
C ARG A 170 10.85 12.21 1.58
N GLU A 171 9.98 11.78 0.67
CA GLU A 171 9.79 10.39 0.29
C GLU A 171 9.97 10.23 -1.23
N ASP A 172 11.20 9.94 -1.66
CA ASP A 172 11.51 9.68 -3.08
C ASP A 172 12.22 8.34 -3.22
N SER A 173 11.53 7.34 -3.73
CA SER A 173 12.15 6.05 -4.04
C SER A 173 11.41 5.33 -5.16
N LYS A 174 12.04 4.28 -5.72
CA LYS A 174 11.38 3.41 -6.69
C LYS A 174 10.08 2.79 -6.14
N VAL A 175 9.98 2.58 -4.83
CA VAL A 175 8.77 2.03 -4.21
C VAL A 175 7.64 3.08 -4.20
N VAL A 176 7.99 4.35 -3.95
CA VAL A 176 7.04 5.48 -4.06
C VAL A 176 6.52 5.62 -5.49
N ASP A 177 7.41 5.54 -6.48
CA ASP A 177 7.07 5.63 -7.90
C ASP A 177 6.01 4.61 -8.34
N LEU A 178 5.97 3.44 -7.68
CA LEU A 178 5.11 2.33 -8.05
C LEU A 178 3.80 2.32 -7.27
N PHE A 179 3.87 2.44 -5.94
CA PHE A 179 2.75 2.11 -5.06
C PHE A 179 2.02 3.33 -4.49
N VAL A 180 2.60 4.54 -4.57
CA VAL A 180 2.01 5.70 -3.90
C VAL A 180 1.13 6.51 -4.85
N GLY A 181 -0.13 6.67 -4.43
CA GLY A 181 -1.08 7.62 -5.00
C GLY A 181 -1.35 8.79 -4.05
N GLN A 182 -2.26 9.68 -4.44
CA GLN A 182 -2.72 10.79 -3.61
C GLN A 182 -4.25 10.78 -3.53
N LEU A 183 -4.79 10.77 -2.32
CA LEU A 183 -6.20 10.96 -2.02
C LEU A 183 -6.47 12.43 -1.74
N LYS A 184 -7.63 12.91 -2.20
CA LYS A 184 -8.22 14.18 -1.79
C LYS A 184 -9.42 13.90 -0.89
N SER A 185 -9.32 14.35 0.36
CA SER A 185 -10.40 14.39 1.34
C SER A 185 -11.04 15.77 1.32
N SER A 186 -12.33 15.85 1.02
CA SER A 186 -13.10 17.10 1.03
C SER A 186 -14.10 17.06 2.18
N LEU A 187 -14.14 18.13 2.98
CA LEU A 187 -15.08 18.30 4.07
C LEU A 187 -15.82 19.62 3.91
N THR A 188 -17.11 19.55 3.57
CA THR A 188 -17.95 20.72 3.30
C THR A 188 -18.91 20.97 4.44
N CYS A 189 -18.87 22.16 5.02
CA CYS A 189 -19.80 22.60 6.06
C CYS A 189 -21.17 22.94 5.45
N SER A 190 -22.24 22.33 5.95
CA SER A 190 -23.60 22.58 5.45
C SER A 190 -24.14 23.96 5.80
N ASP A 191 -23.63 24.60 6.87
CA ASP A 191 -24.11 25.91 7.33
C ASP A 191 -23.48 27.08 6.57
N CYS A 192 -22.14 27.07 6.38
CA CYS A 192 -21.41 28.20 5.76
C CYS A 192 -20.87 27.90 4.35
N GLY A 193 -21.06 26.67 3.86
CA GLY A 193 -20.57 26.24 2.54
C GLY A 193 -19.05 26.09 2.42
N TYR A 194 -18.28 26.38 3.47
CA TYR A 194 -16.82 26.24 3.42
C TYR A 194 -16.42 24.78 3.20
N CYS A 195 -15.63 24.54 2.16
CA CYS A 195 -15.04 23.25 1.83
C CYS A 195 -13.56 23.27 2.17
N SER A 196 -13.15 22.46 3.15
CA SER A 196 -11.74 22.23 3.44
C SER A 196 -11.25 20.97 2.72
N THR A 197 -10.14 21.08 2.01
CA THR A 197 -9.52 19.97 1.28
C THR A 197 -8.16 19.58 1.87
N VAL A 198 -7.92 18.28 1.99
CA VAL A 198 -6.65 17.69 2.45
C VAL A 198 -6.19 16.67 1.41
N PHE A 199 -4.89 16.64 1.14
CA PHE A 199 -4.28 15.76 0.14
C PHE A 199 -3.27 14.83 0.81
N ASP A 200 -3.64 13.56 0.92
CA ASP A 200 -2.88 12.57 1.66
C ASP A 200 -2.30 11.51 0.71
N PRO A 201 -1.00 11.18 0.81
CA PRO A 201 -0.43 10.05 0.08
C PRO A 201 -1.00 8.73 0.61
N PHE A 202 -1.22 7.77 -0.27
CA PHE A 202 -1.66 6.42 0.11
C PHE A 202 -0.87 5.35 -0.64
N TRP A 203 -0.59 4.24 0.04
CA TRP A 203 0.13 3.08 -0.50
C TRP A 203 -0.82 1.94 -0.90
N ASP A 204 -2.00 1.93 -0.29
CA ASP A 204 -3.07 0.98 -0.52
C ASP A 204 -4.41 1.62 -0.15
N LEU A 205 -5.52 1.09 -0.67
CA LEU A 205 -6.86 1.51 -0.30
C LEU A 205 -7.58 0.36 0.42
N SER A 206 -8.04 0.65 1.64
CA SER A 206 -8.88 -0.28 2.40
C SER A 206 -10.35 -0.02 2.08
N LEU A 207 -10.94 -0.93 1.29
CA LEU A 207 -12.30 -0.81 0.79
C LEU A 207 -13.30 -1.54 1.70
N PRO A 208 -14.35 -0.86 2.19
CA PRO A 208 -15.45 -1.53 2.85
C PRO A 208 -16.23 -2.41 1.86
N ILE A 209 -16.66 -3.59 2.30
CA ILE A 209 -17.54 -4.44 1.49
C ILE A 209 -18.93 -3.79 1.42
N ALA A 210 -19.38 -3.50 0.21
CA ALA A 210 -20.73 -2.99 0.00
C ALA A 210 -21.78 -4.05 0.37
N LYS A 211 -22.86 -3.62 1.04
CA LYS A 211 -23.98 -4.50 1.39
C LYS A 211 -25.03 -4.42 0.28
N LYS A 212 -25.41 -5.57 -0.28
CA LYS A 212 -26.54 -5.71 -1.22
C LYS A 212 -27.55 -6.69 -0.65
N SER A 213 -28.83 -6.39 -0.86
CA SER A 213 -29.96 -7.27 -0.47
C SER A 213 -30.08 -8.50 -1.36
N SER A 214 -29.63 -8.39 -2.62
CA SER A 214 -29.57 -9.51 -3.57
C SER A 214 -28.45 -9.30 -4.59
N GLY A 215 -27.88 -10.41 -5.07
CA GLY A 215 -26.81 -10.43 -6.07
C GLY A 215 -25.39 -10.28 -5.51
N GLU A 216 -24.41 -10.50 -6.37
CA GLU A 216 -22.99 -10.42 -6.03
C GLU A 216 -22.51 -8.97 -5.85
N VAL A 217 -21.56 -8.79 -4.94
CA VAL A 217 -20.90 -7.51 -4.69
C VAL A 217 -19.69 -7.41 -5.61
N SER A 218 -19.68 -6.42 -6.51
CA SER A 218 -18.53 -6.16 -7.36
C SER A 218 -17.50 -5.28 -6.63
N LEU A 219 -16.24 -5.35 -7.05
CA LEU A 219 -15.22 -4.42 -6.56
C LEU A 219 -15.62 -2.95 -6.75
N MET A 220 -16.26 -2.65 -7.87
CA MET A 220 -16.73 -1.29 -8.16
C MET A 220 -17.78 -0.81 -7.16
N ASP A 221 -18.57 -1.71 -6.56
CA ASP A 221 -19.48 -1.34 -5.47
C ASP A 221 -18.71 -0.92 -4.23
N CYS A 222 -17.64 -1.64 -3.88
CA CYS A 222 -16.77 -1.30 -2.75
C CYS A 222 -16.03 0.03 -2.98
N ILE A 223 -15.54 0.28 -4.20
CA ILE A 223 -14.91 1.56 -4.57
C ILE A 223 -15.92 2.71 -4.52
N ARG A 224 -17.13 2.49 -5.04
CA ARG A 224 -18.23 3.49 -4.95
C ARG A 224 -18.59 3.76 -3.50
N LEU A 225 -18.62 2.75 -2.64
CA LEU A 225 -18.86 2.93 -1.22
C LEU A 225 -17.74 3.73 -0.55
N PHE A 226 -16.47 3.43 -0.86
CA PHE A 226 -15.31 4.16 -0.33
C PHE A 226 -15.29 5.64 -0.74
N THR A 227 -15.71 5.96 -1.96
CA THR A 227 -15.77 7.33 -2.50
C THR A 227 -17.14 8.01 -2.33
N LYS A 228 -18.06 7.33 -1.63
CA LYS A 228 -19.38 7.87 -1.35
C LYS A 228 -19.24 9.11 -0.47
N GLU A 229 -20.17 10.02 -0.67
CA GLU A 229 -20.34 11.15 0.20
C GLU A 229 -21.00 10.72 1.52
N ASP A 230 -20.31 10.96 2.63
CA ASP A 230 -20.75 10.62 3.98
C ASP A 230 -21.14 11.88 4.75
N VAL A 231 -22.33 11.85 5.33
CA VAL A 231 -22.87 12.97 6.11
C VAL A 231 -22.50 12.77 7.58
N LEU A 232 -21.71 13.69 8.11
CA LEU A 232 -21.31 13.75 9.52
C LEU A 232 -22.27 14.66 10.29
N ASP A 233 -23.15 14.06 11.07
CA ASP A 233 -24.22 14.72 11.85
C ASP A 233 -24.30 14.12 13.27
N GLY A 234 -25.18 14.64 14.12
CA GLY A 234 -25.30 14.20 15.52
C GLY A 234 -23.98 14.26 16.29
N ASP A 235 -23.55 13.12 16.84
CA ASP A 235 -22.33 12.98 17.62
C ASP A 235 -21.05 13.01 16.79
N GLU A 236 -21.14 12.81 15.46
CA GLU A 236 -19.99 12.81 14.54
C GLU A 236 -19.69 14.20 13.97
N LYS A 237 -20.47 15.23 14.34
CA LYS A 237 -20.28 16.60 13.85
C LYS A 237 -18.85 17.10 14.09
N PRO A 238 -18.09 17.43 13.05
CA PRO A 238 -16.79 18.08 13.21
C PRO A 238 -16.94 19.56 13.54
N THR A 239 -15.89 20.16 14.10
CA THR A 239 -15.83 21.61 14.34
C THR A 239 -15.44 22.32 13.04
N CYS A 240 -16.34 23.15 12.51
CA CYS A 240 -16.07 23.92 11.30
C CYS A 240 -15.07 25.05 11.60
N TYR A 241 -14.01 25.16 10.79
CA TYR A 241 -12.99 26.19 10.95
C TYR A 241 -13.52 27.62 10.80
N ARG A 242 -14.52 27.86 9.94
CA ARG A 242 -15.11 29.20 9.76
C ARG A 242 -16.19 29.52 10.80
N CYS A 243 -17.09 28.58 11.09
CA CYS A 243 -18.15 28.80 12.08
C CYS A 243 -17.66 28.76 13.54
N LYS A 244 -16.47 28.19 13.78
CA LYS A 244 -15.89 27.96 15.12
C LYS A 244 -16.80 27.15 16.06
N SER A 245 -17.68 26.31 15.50
CA SER A 245 -18.61 25.47 16.26
C SER A 245 -18.80 24.12 15.56
N ARG A 246 -19.36 23.13 16.28
CA ARG A 246 -19.71 21.82 15.70
C ARG A 246 -20.84 21.99 14.69
N ARG A 247 -20.62 21.56 13.44
CA ARG A 247 -21.57 21.71 12.33
C ARG A 247 -21.79 20.39 11.63
N LYS A 248 -22.94 20.28 10.97
CA LYS A 248 -23.18 19.20 10.02
C LYS A 248 -22.23 19.42 8.85
N CYS A 249 -21.50 18.38 8.49
CA CYS A 249 -20.57 18.43 7.39
C CYS A 249 -20.72 17.20 6.51
N THR A 250 -20.28 17.35 5.28
CA THR A 250 -20.29 16.30 4.29
C THR A 250 -18.85 15.97 3.92
N LYS A 251 -18.44 14.71 4.11
CA LYS A 251 -17.09 14.23 3.83
C LYS A 251 -17.09 13.37 2.57
N LYS A 252 -16.10 13.57 1.70
CA LYS A 252 -15.94 12.79 0.47
C LYS A 252 -14.48 12.53 0.16
N PHE A 253 -14.17 11.29 -0.22
CA PHE A 253 -12.87 10.92 -0.75
C PHE A 253 -12.89 10.83 -2.28
N THR A 254 -11.83 11.31 -2.90
CA THR A 254 -11.56 11.17 -4.33
C THR A 254 -10.08 10.87 -4.53
N ILE A 255 -9.72 10.20 -5.63
CA ILE A 255 -8.31 9.94 -5.96
C ILE A 255 -7.81 11.11 -6.82
N GLN A 256 -6.88 11.89 -6.27
CA GLN A 256 -6.24 13.01 -6.98
C GLN A 256 -5.16 12.51 -7.94
N LYS A 257 -4.41 11.49 -7.52
CA LYS A 257 -3.35 10.86 -8.33
C LYS A 257 -3.39 9.36 -8.10
N PHE A 258 -3.46 8.58 -9.18
CA PHE A 258 -3.36 7.14 -9.11
C PHE A 258 -1.89 6.68 -9.03
N PRO A 259 -1.58 5.64 -8.24
CA PRO A 259 -0.29 4.96 -8.32
C PRO A 259 -0.19 4.18 -9.64
N LYS A 260 1.02 3.74 -10.00
CA LYS A 260 1.18 2.79 -11.11
C LYS A 260 0.62 1.42 -10.77
N ILE A 261 0.70 1.05 -9.50
CA ILE A 261 0.22 -0.21 -8.94
C ILE A 261 -0.70 0.10 -7.77
N LEU A 262 -1.97 -0.24 -7.93
CA LEU A 262 -2.99 -0.01 -6.92
C LEU A 262 -3.21 -1.28 -6.11
N VAL A 263 -2.87 -1.21 -4.82
CA VAL A 263 -3.16 -2.27 -3.86
C VAL A 263 -4.53 -2.01 -3.22
N LEU A 264 -5.43 -2.98 -3.31
CA LEU A 264 -6.76 -2.91 -2.72
C LEU A 264 -6.88 -3.95 -1.59
N ARG A 265 -7.11 -3.47 -0.37
CA ARG A 265 -7.44 -4.31 0.78
C ARG A 265 -8.95 -4.34 0.94
N ILE A 266 -9.56 -5.52 0.86
CA ILE A 266 -10.99 -5.68 1.15
C ILE A 266 -11.17 -5.85 2.66
N LEU A 267 -11.91 -4.95 3.29
CA LEU A 267 -12.26 -5.02 4.71
C LEU A 267 -13.44 -5.97 4.89
N SER A 268 -13.15 -7.26 5.11
CA SER A 268 -14.16 -8.17 5.64
C SER A 268 -14.52 -7.73 7.04
N GLN A 269 -15.74 -7.20 7.24
CA GLN A 269 -16.28 -7.01 8.57
C GLN A 269 -16.24 -8.37 9.29
N GLN A 270 -15.48 -8.48 10.38
CA GLN A 270 -15.74 -9.52 11.37
C GLN A 270 -17.15 -9.25 11.88
N VAL A 271 -18.10 -10.02 11.39
CA VAL A 271 -19.41 -10.14 12.03
C VAL A 271 -19.12 -10.77 13.38
N TYR A 272 -19.15 -9.97 14.44
CA TYR A 272 -19.29 -10.45 15.81
C TYR A 272 -20.75 -10.78 16.07
#